data_AF-A0A150B3E0-F1
#
_entry.id   AF-A0A150B3E0-F1
#
_cell.length_a   1.000
_cell.length_b   1.000
_cell.length_c   1.000
_cell.angle_alpha   90.00
_cell.angle_beta   90.00
_cell.angle_gamma   90.00
#
_symmetry.space_group_name_H-M   'P 1'
#
loop_
_entity.id
_entity.type
_entity.pdbx_description
1 polymer ?
#
loop_
_entity_poly.entity_id
_entity_poly.type
_entity_poly.pdbx_seq_one_letter_code
_entity_poly.pdbx_strand_id
1 'polypeptide(L)'
;MYVKDTVLQETISPQELHKVVQKNTAYYDFKWEKVENPAQGNTWNWVAFFFPTFWLAYRKMYKLFIILTLLAVPSIVVTPFIDIPDGIYLTCSLVLQLGTMIFTGWQGNRLYYKHAVRVLHKGEDMPDHEKAYYLQSKGGASFAGMVGFQVIVGIVFGGAMFGLSLLPTEPNIKNVVRSSSEGITLEIMTDNPTWNFVKKEQDYDVVEFTGYDYTEKKNVKIKFAVYFSEDYFEWQEVYENNKKLSEDELEEYQFYIEENGWGF
;
A
#
# COMPACT_ATOMS: atom_id res chain seq x y z
N MET A 1 -9.31 30.21 3.73
CA MET A 1 -8.32 31.30 3.78
C MET A 1 -6.99 30.79 3.22
N TYR A 2 -6.68 31.13 1.96
CA TYR A 2 -5.37 30.87 1.37
C TYR A 2 -4.35 31.78 2.06
N VAL A 3 -3.35 31.19 2.72
CA VAL A 3 -2.19 31.95 3.20
C VAL A 3 -1.41 32.36 1.95
N LYS A 4 -1.28 33.66 1.69
CA LYS A 4 -0.55 34.20 0.54
C LYS A 4 0.92 33.76 0.60
N ASP A 5 1.53 33.45 -0.55
CA ASP A 5 2.94 33.07 -0.63
C ASP A 5 3.89 34.14 -0.06
N THR A 6 3.42 35.39 0.07
CA THR A 6 4.12 36.49 0.74
C THR A 6 4.51 36.16 2.19
N VAL A 7 3.69 35.39 2.90
CA VAL A 7 3.94 34.99 4.31
C VAL A 7 5.11 34.02 4.43
N LEU A 8 5.44 33.28 3.36
CA LEU A 8 6.59 32.37 3.33
C LEU A 8 7.91 33.07 2.98
N GLN A 9 7.88 34.38 2.69
CA GLN A 9 9.06 35.20 2.37
C GLN A 9 9.56 36.03 3.56
N GLU A 10 8.79 36.11 4.65
CA GLU A 10 9.21 36.83 5.85
C GLU A 10 10.30 36.08 6.62
N THR A 11 11.30 36.82 7.09
CA THR A 11 12.35 36.29 7.97
C THR A 11 11.81 36.14 9.39
N ILE A 12 11.34 34.95 9.71
CA ILE A 12 10.85 34.59 11.05
C ILE A 12 12.04 34.20 11.93
N SER A 13 12.10 34.75 13.14
CA SER A 13 13.17 34.38 14.07
C SER A 13 13.06 32.90 14.49
N PRO A 14 14.20 32.21 14.71
CA PRO A 14 14.19 30.84 15.20
C PRO A 14 13.37 30.67 16.50
N GLN A 15 13.44 31.65 17.39
CA GLN A 15 12.73 31.66 18.67
C GLN A 15 11.20 31.62 18.51
N GLU A 16 10.65 32.31 17.52
CA GLU A 16 9.22 32.24 17.21
C GLU A 16 8.83 30.88 16.63
N LEU A 17 9.66 30.32 15.74
CA LEU A 17 9.44 28.97 15.21
C LEU A 17 9.50 27.91 16.31
N HIS A 18 10.34 28.07 17.33
CA HIS A 18 10.46 27.13 18.44
C HIS A 18 9.15 26.96 19.23
N LYS A 19 8.31 28.01 19.31
CA LYS A 19 6.97 27.93 19.91
C LYS A 19 6.08 26.91 19.20
N VAL A 20 6.26 26.75 17.89
CA VAL A 20 5.57 25.74 17.07
C VAL A 20 6.33 24.43 17.02
N VAL A 21 7.66 24.43 16.91
CA VAL A 21 8.46 23.21 16.71
C VAL A 21 8.53 22.38 17.98
N GLN A 22 8.71 23.03 19.13
CA GLN A 22 8.78 22.50 20.51
C GLN A 22 9.85 21.41 20.76
N LYS A 23 9.79 20.29 20.04
CA LYS A 23 10.75 19.18 20.13
C LYS A 23 11.68 19.15 18.92
N ASN A 24 12.95 18.86 19.19
CA ASN A 24 14.05 18.79 18.21
C ASN A 24 14.33 20.12 17.51
N THR A 25 14.18 21.26 18.21
CA THR A 25 14.42 22.60 17.66
C THR A 25 15.80 22.74 17.05
N ALA A 26 16.86 22.34 17.76
CA ALA A 26 18.25 22.38 17.26
C ALA A 26 18.45 21.61 15.95
N TYR A 27 17.76 20.48 15.75
CA TYR A 27 17.82 19.75 14.49
C TYR A 27 17.22 20.56 13.35
N TYR A 28 16.07 21.21 13.58
CA TYR A 28 15.41 22.00 12.55
C TYR A 28 16.15 23.29 12.25
N ASP A 29 16.69 23.98 13.26
CA ASP A 29 17.54 25.15 13.07
C ASP A 29 18.72 24.81 12.16
N PHE A 30 19.49 23.76 12.51
CA PHE A 30 20.60 23.29 11.70
C PHE A 30 20.20 22.90 10.27
N LYS A 31 19.02 22.29 10.08
CA LYS A 31 18.55 21.87 8.75
C LYS A 31 18.02 23.02 7.92
N TRP A 32 17.47 24.06 8.54
CA TRP A 32 16.93 25.23 7.85
C TRP A 32 18.01 26.26 7.55
N GLU A 33 19.01 26.42 8.41
CA GLU A 33 20.18 27.30 8.17
C GLU A 33 21.06 26.84 6.99
N LYS A 34 20.98 25.57 6.60
CA LYS A 34 21.74 25.02 5.46
C LYS A 34 21.26 25.48 4.10
N VAL A 35 20.16 26.21 4.02
CA VAL A 35 19.59 26.70 2.77
C VAL A 35 19.26 28.18 2.92
N GLU A 36 19.43 28.95 1.84
CA GLU A 36 19.16 30.40 1.87
C GLU A 36 17.70 30.72 2.24
N ASN A 37 16.75 29.91 1.74
CA ASN A 37 15.34 30.04 2.06
C ASN A 37 14.73 28.68 2.42
N PRO A 38 14.43 28.42 3.71
CA PRO A 38 13.83 27.15 4.16
C PRO A 38 12.44 26.84 3.60
N ALA A 39 11.71 27.83 3.08
CA ALA A 39 10.45 27.60 2.36
C ALA A 39 10.67 27.13 0.91
N GLN A 40 11.87 27.25 0.36
CA GLN A 40 12.19 26.89 -1.02
C GLN A 40 13.22 25.77 -1.13
N GLY A 41 14.27 25.82 -0.33
CA GLY A 41 15.35 24.84 -0.29
C GLY A 41 14.98 23.56 0.44
N ASN A 42 15.68 22.48 0.07
CA ASN A 42 15.47 21.15 0.62
C ASN A 42 16.69 20.68 1.41
N THR A 43 16.44 19.96 2.48
CA THR A 43 17.47 19.19 3.19
C THR A 43 16.94 17.81 3.52
N TRP A 44 17.82 16.81 3.41
CA TRP A 44 17.44 15.42 3.60
C TRP A 44 16.98 15.12 5.03
N ASN A 45 15.89 14.38 5.15
CA ASN A 45 15.29 13.90 6.38
C ASN A 45 15.15 12.36 6.35
N TRP A 46 16.04 11.68 7.07
CA TRP A 46 16.06 10.22 7.15
C TRP A 46 14.82 9.61 7.80
N VAL A 47 14.27 10.27 8.83
CA VAL A 47 13.08 9.76 9.53
C VAL A 47 11.86 9.84 8.62
N ALA A 48 11.71 10.95 7.89
CA ALA A 48 10.66 11.10 6.91
C ALA A 48 10.81 10.11 5.74
N PHE A 49 12.05 9.82 5.31
CA PHE A 49 12.32 8.84 4.26
C PHE A 49 11.87 7.42 4.66
N PHE A 50 12.33 6.90 5.80
CA PHE A 50 12.00 5.53 6.21
C PHE A 50 10.58 5.39 6.76
N PHE A 51 10.04 6.47 7.34
CA PHE A 51 8.72 6.43 8.00
C PHE A 51 7.83 7.62 7.58
N PRO A 52 7.42 7.73 6.30
CA PRO A 52 6.72 8.90 5.78
C PRO A 52 5.45 9.26 6.54
N THR A 53 4.50 8.32 6.63
CA THR A 53 3.18 8.57 7.25
C THR A 53 3.28 8.73 8.76
N PHE A 54 4.16 7.97 9.42
CA PHE A 54 4.44 8.10 10.86
C PHE A 54 5.00 9.47 11.18
N TRP A 55 6.02 9.93 10.44
CA TRP A 55 6.66 11.21 10.69
C TRP A 55 5.69 12.38 10.47
N LEU A 56 4.86 12.32 9.42
CA LEU A 56 3.83 13.32 9.16
C LEU A 56 2.78 13.40 10.27
N ALA A 57 2.28 12.26 10.75
CA ALA A 57 1.33 12.20 11.85
C ALA A 57 1.97 12.68 13.17
N TYR A 58 3.21 12.28 13.43
CA TYR A 58 3.99 12.69 14.60
C TYR A 58 4.17 14.21 14.65
N ARG A 59 4.54 14.85 13.54
CA ARG A 59 4.70 16.32 13.42
C ARG A 59 3.38 17.07 13.14
N LYS A 60 2.23 16.40 13.32
CA LYS A 60 0.87 16.95 13.17
C LYS A 60 0.56 17.53 11.78
N MET A 61 1.25 17.08 10.75
CA MET A 61 0.99 17.45 9.35
C MET A 61 -0.15 16.61 8.75
N TYR A 62 -1.32 16.60 9.41
CA TYR A 62 -2.43 15.68 9.13
C TYR A 62 -2.98 15.79 7.71
N LYS A 63 -2.96 16.97 7.10
CA LYS A 63 -3.40 17.13 5.70
C LYS A 63 -2.52 16.30 4.75
N LEU A 64 -1.21 16.37 4.92
CA LEU A 64 -0.28 15.64 4.06
C LEU A 64 -0.28 14.14 4.40
N PHE A 65 -0.42 13.80 5.68
CA PHE A 65 -0.67 12.42 6.11
C PHE A 65 -1.89 11.83 5.39
N ILE A 66 -3.05 12.49 5.45
CA ILE A 66 -4.29 12.01 4.79
C ILE A 66 -4.08 11.87 3.28
N ILE A 67 -3.49 12.87 2.61
CA ILE A 67 -3.26 12.81 1.16
C ILE A 67 -2.39 11.60 0.80
N LEU A 68 -1.26 11.40 1.47
CA LEU A 68 -0.36 10.29 1.16
C LEU A 68 -0.96 8.92 1.54
N THR A 69 -1.73 8.84 2.61
CA THR A 69 -2.47 7.62 2.96
C THR A 69 -3.52 7.29 1.91
N LEU A 70 -4.25 8.28 1.38
CA LEU A 70 -5.27 8.06 0.34
C LEU A 70 -4.67 7.62 -1.00
N LEU A 71 -3.39 7.91 -1.28
CA LEU A 71 -2.71 7.39 -2.47
C LEU A 71 -2.60 5.86 -2.48
N ALA A 72 -2.68 5.21 -1.32
CA ALA A 72 -2.67 3.75 -1.21
C ALA A 72 -4.05 3.10 -1.38
N VAL A 73 -5.15 3.87 -1.44
CA VAL A 73 -6.51 3.31 -1.59
C VAL A 73 -6.69 2.50 -2.89
N PRO A 74 -6.18 2.93 -4.06
CA PRO A 74 -6.32 2.16 -5.30
C PRO A 74 -5.74 0.75 -5.22
N SER A 75 -4.65 0.52 -4.47
CA SER A 75 -4.04 -0.80 -4.36
C SER A 75 -4.89 -1.83 -3.60
N ILE A 76 -5.92 -1.35 -2.89
CA ILE A 76 -6.91 -2.17 -2.16
C ILE A 76 -8.20 -2.29 -2.96
N VAL A 77 -8.67 -1.19 -3.54
CA VAL A 77 -9.99 -1.14 -4.18
C VAL A 77 -9.96 -1.73 -5.59
N VAL A 78 -8.85 -1.65 -6.32
CA VAL A 78 -8.80 -2.06 -7.74
C VAL A 78 -8.66 -3.57 -7.90
N THR A 79 -7.81 -4.22 -7.10
CA THR A 79 -7.42 -5.62 -7.29
C THR A 79 -8.56 -6.64 -7.18
N PRO A 80 -9.62 -6.44 -6.38
CA PRO A 80 -10.76 -7.37 -6.39
C PRO A 80 -11.59 -7.30 -7.67
N PHE A 81 -11.52 -6.21 -8.44
CA PHE A 81 -12.38 -6.01 -9.63
C PHE A 81 -11.60 -6.06 -10.95
N ILE A 82 -10.29 -5.87 -10.91
CA ILE A 82 -9.42 -5.90 -12.08
C ILE A 82 -8.29 -6.86 -11.78
N ASP A 83 -8.19 -7.91 -12.58
CA ASP A 83 -7.09 -8.86 -12.48
C ASP A 83 -5.82 -8.23 -13.06
N ILE A 84 -4.90 -7.87 -12.17
CA ILE A 84 -3.61 -7.27 -12.52
C ILE A 84 -2.54 -8.34 -12.28
N PRO A 85 -1.64 -8.60 -13.24
CA PRO A 85 -0.52 -9.52 -13.03
C PRO A 85 0.31 -9.12 -11.80
N ASP A 86 0.63 -10.09 -10.95
CA ASP A 86 1.28 -9.85 -9.66
C ASP A 86 2.60 -9.08 -9.78
N GLY A 87 3.40 -9.38 -10.81
CA GLY A 87 4.64 -8.64 -11.09
C GLY A 87 4.42 -7.15 -11.39
N ILE A 88 3.33 -6.81 -12.10
CA ILE A 88 2.94 -5.41 -12.37
C ILE A 88 2.45 -4.76 -11.09
N TYR A 89 1.55 -5.43 -10.35
CA TYR A 89 1.03 -4.93 -9.08
C TYR A 89 2.15 -4.62 -8.08
N LEU A 90 3.09 -5.56 -7.91
CA LEU A 90 4.25 -5.43 -7.04
C LEU A 90 5.13 -4.26 -7.48
N THR A 91 5.45 -4.17 -8.78
CA THR A 91 6.30 -3.10 -9.33
C THR A 91 5.65 -1.72 -9.12
N CYS A 92 4.37 -1.56 -9.46
CA CYS A 92 3.65 -0.31 -9.26
C CYS A 92 3.59 0.09 -7.78
N SER A 93 3.31 -0.87 -6.89
CA SER A 93 3.25 -0.64 -5.44
C SER A 93 4.60 -0.20 -4.88
N LEU A 94 5.69 -0.86 -5.28
CA LEU A 94 7.06 -0.50 -4.88
C LEU A 94 7.47 0.88 -5.40
N VAL A 95 7.17 1.21 -6.65
CA VAL A 95 7.46 2.53 -7.22
C VAL A 95 6.73 3.63 -6.46
N LEU A 96 5.45 3.44 -6.14
CA LEU A 96 4.66 4.40 -5.37
C LEU A 96 5.21 4.57 -3.94
N GLN A 97 5.58 3.47 -3.29
CA GLN A 97 6.17 3.47 -1.96
C GLN A 97 7.53 4.20 -1.95
N LEU A 98 8.45 3.81 -2.82
CA LEU A 98 9.78 4.44 -2.94
C LEU A 98 9.66 5.91 -3.33
N GLY A 99 8.76 6.25 -4.25
CA GLY A 99 8.46 7.63 -4.61
C GLY A 99 8.01 8.46 -3.41
N THR A 100 7.14 7.91 -2.56
CA THR A 100 6.69 8.56 -1.32
C THR A 100 7.82 8.72 -0.32
N MET A 101 8.66 7.70 -0.14
CA MET A 101 9.83 7.73 0.74
C MET A 101 10.83 8.80 0.29
N ILE A 102 11.20 8.81 -0.99
CA ILE A 102 12.13 9.79 -1.56
C ILE A 102 11.54 11.20 -1.47
N PHE A 103 10.27 11.39 -1.82
CA PHE A 103 9.60 12.68 -1.76
C PHE A 103 9.61 13.26 -0.33
N THR A 104 9.20 12.47 0.65
CA THR A 104 9.15 12.91 2.05
C THR A 104 10.54 13.05 2.67
N GLY A 105 11.49 12.21 2.29
CA GLY A 105 12.90 12.35 2.67
C GLY A 105 13.52 13.63 2.14
N TRP A 106 13.27 13.96 0.87
CA TRP A 106 13.84 15.13 0.21
C TRP A 106 13.19 16.44 0.66
N GLN A 107 11.86 16.48 0.75
CA GLN A 107 11.10 17.70 1.01
C GLN A 107 10.61 17.83 2.46
N GLY A 108 10.80 16.82 3.31
CA GLY A 108 10.23 16.76 4.65
C GLY A 108 10.53 18.01 5.48
N ASN A 109 11.81 18.37 5.63
CA ASN A 109 12.19 19.53 6.45
C ASN A 109 11.59 20.85 5.91
N ARG A 110 11.53 21.01 4.59
CA ARG A 110 10.89 22.17 3.92
C ARG A 110 9.38 22.21 4.16
N LEU A 111 8.71 21.07 4.00
CA LEU A 111 7.27 20.95 4.22
C LEU A 111 6.92 21.24 5.69
N TYR A 112 7.74 20.77 6.61
CA TYR A 112 7.58 21.06 8.02
C TYR A 112 7.86 22.53 8.37
N TYR A 113 8.86 23.17 7.76
CA TYR A 113 9.06 24.62 7.87
C TYR A 113 7.80 25.38 7.47
N LYS A 114 7.29 25.13 6.25
CA LYS A 114 6.04 25.77 5.76
C LYS A 114 4.86 25.49 6.68
N HIS A 115 4.78 24.30 7.27
CA HIS A 115 3.75 23.99 8.26
C HIS A 115 3.91 24.84 9.52
N ALA A 116 5.12 24.92 10.08
CA ALA A 116 5.41 25.69 11.27
C ALA A 116 5.12 27.19 11.07
N VAL A 117 5.57 27.77 9.95
CA VAL A 117 5.28 29.16 9.56
C VAL A 117 3.78 29.42 9.50
N ARG A 118 3.00 28.53 8.84
CA ARG A 118 1.55 28.70 8.72
C ARG A 118 0.82 28.58 10.05
N VAL A 119 1.30 27.73 10.95
CA VAL A 119 0.74 27.59 12.30
C VAL A 119 1.06 28.85 13.12
N LEU A 120 2.29 29.36 13.06
CA LEU A 120 2.68 30.58 13.76
C LEU A 120 1.79 31.75 13.36
N HIS A 121 1.72 32.08 12.07
CA HIS A 121 0.95 33.22 11.56
C HIS A 121 -0.54 33.12 11.87
N LYS A 122 -1.13 31.92 11.76
CA LYS A 122 -2.54 31.74 12.13
C LYS A 122 -2.81 31.99 13.61
N GLY A 123 -1.82 31.78 14.47
CA GLY A 123 -1.94 32.09 15.89
C GLY A 123 -1.74 33.57 16.20
N GLU A 124 -1.15 34.37 15.30
CA GLU A 124 -0.92 35.80 15.54
C GLU A 124 -2.20 36.62 15.56
N ASP A 125 -3.20 36.21 14.79
CA ASP A 125 -4.52 36.86 14.75
C ASP A 125 -5.40 36.53 15.98
N MET A 126 -4.92 35.69 16.90
CA MET A 126 -5.69 35.19 18.06
C MET A 126 -5.33 35.92 19.36
N PRO A 127 -6.28 36.07 20.31
CA PRO A 127 -5.98 36.53 21.67
C PRO A 127 -4.92 35.66 22.36
N ASP A 128 -4.08 36.24 23.23
CA ASP A 128 -2.92 35.54 23.81
C ASP A 128 -3.22 34.17 24.44
N HIS A 129 -4.33 34.07 25.18
CA HIS A 129 -4.75 32.82 25.82
C HIS A 129 -5.18 31.75 24.80
N GLU A 130 -5.85 32.15 23.72
CA GLU A 130 -6.23 31.26 22.62
C GLU A 130 -5.02 30.88 21.77
N LYS A 131 -4.11 31.82 21.52
CA LYS A 131 -2.86 31.62 20.78
C LYS A 131 -2.00 30.54 21.43
N ALA A 132 -1.78 30.62 22.74
CA ALA A 132 -0.99 29.62 23.46
C ALA A 132 -1.58 28.21 23.32
N TYR A 133 -2.90 28.07 23.50
CA TYR A 133 -3.60 26.80 23.32
C TYR A 133 -3.55 26.30 21.86
N TYR A 134 -3.75 27.20 20.90
CA TYR A 134 -3.69 26.89 19.47
C TYR A 134 -2.31 26.34 19.07
N LEU A 135 -1.23 27.03 19.45
CA LEU A 135 0.15 26.61 19.18
C LEU A 135 0.48 25.27 19.84
N GLN A 136 -0.04 25.00 21.05
CA GLN A 136 0.11 23.70 21.70
C GLN A 136 -0.65 22.59 20.97
N SER A 137 -1.87 22.87 20.51
CA SER A 137 -2.71 21.88 19.83
C SER A 137 -2.22 21.54 18.42
N LYS A 138 -1.78 22.54 17.64
CA LYS A 138 -1.36 22.38 16.23
C LYS A 138 0.14 22.23 16.04
N GLY A 139 0.96 22.78 16.92
CA GLY A 139 2.41 22.63 16.92
C GLY A 139 2.89 21.39 17.64
N GLY A 140 4.21 21.26 17.71
CA GLY A 140 4.93 20.23 18.44
C GLY A 140 4.88 18.88 17.76
N ALA A 141 4.98 17.84 18.58
CA ALA A 141 4.89 16.47 18.12
C ALA A 141 4.03 15.61 19.05
N SER A 142 3.30 14.65 18.48
CA SER A 142 2.37 13.78 19.21
C SER A 142 2.63 12.31 18.90
N PHE A 143 3.26 11.61 19.84
CA PHE A 143 3.46 10.16 19.74
C PHE A 143 2.13 9.40 19.81
N ALA A 144 1.27 9.75 20.76
CA ALA A 144 -0.06 9.16 20.87
C ALA A 144 -0.91 9.39 19.61
N GLY A 145 -0.86 10.59 19.04
CA GLY A 145 -1.55 10.90 17.78
C GLY A 145 -0.99 10.06 16.62
N MET A 146 0.34 9.95 16.50
CA MET A 146 0.97 9.10 15.49
C MET A 146 0.48 7.65 15.59
N VAL A 147 0.55 7.03 16.77
CA VAL A 147 0.11 5.64 16.97
C VAL A 147 -1.40 5.51 16.71
N GLY A 148 -2.22 6.39 17.27
CA GLY A 148 -3.67 6.36 17.10
C GLY A 148 -4.10 6.44 15.64
N PHE A 149 -3.51 7.34 14.85
CA PHE A 149 -3.79 7.43 13.42
C PHE A 149 -3.36 6.19 12.64
N GLN A 150 -2.22 5.58 12.98
CA GLN A 150 -1.75 4.36 12.32
C GLN A 150 -2.63 3.15 12.64
N VAL A 151 -3.12 3.03 13.88
CA VAL A 151 -4.10 2.01 14.27
C VAL A 151 -5.40 2.19 13.49
N ILE A 152 -5.90 3.43 13.38
CA ILE A 152 -7.11 3.71 12.59
C ILE A 152 -6.91 3.32 11.13
N VAL A 153 -5.79 3.70 10.52
CA VAL A 153 -5.48 3.31 9.13
C VAL A 153 -5.42 1.79 9.00
N GLY A 154 -4.75 1.09 9.91
CA GLY A 154 -4.68 -0.37 9.92
C GLY A 154 -6.05 -1.04 10.01
N ILE A 155 -6.92 -0.58 10.91
CA ILE A 155 -8.28 -1.10 11.06
C ILE A 155 -9.11 -0.85 9.79
N VAL A 156 -9.06 0.37 9.24
CA VAL A 156 -9.84 0.72 8.05
C VAL A 156 -9.37 -0.06 6.83
N PHE A 157 -8.05 -0.13 6.61
CA PHE A 157 -7.48 -0.81 5.45
C PHE A 157 -7.62 -2.33 5.57
N GLY A 158 -7.34 -2.89 6.75
CA GLY A 158 -7.53 -4.31 7.02
C GLY A 158 -8.99 -4.73 6.89
N GLY A 159 -9.91 -3.95 7.46
CA GLY A 159 -11.36 -4.19 7.33
C GLY A 159 -11.85 -4.06 5.89
N ALA A 160 -11.34 -3.09 5.11
CA ALA A 160 -11.67 -2.95 3.69
C ALA A 160 -11.12 -4.13 2.86
N MET A 161 -9.86 -4.52 3.06
CA MET A 161 -9.25 -5.69 2.39
C MET A 161 -10.07 -6.96 2.66
N PHE A 162 -10.38 -7.23 3.93
CA PHE A 162 -11.19 -8.38 4.34
C PHE A 162 -12.61 -8.32 3.76
N GLY A 163 -13.28 -7.17 3.85
CA GLY A 163 -14.63 -7.03 3.31
C GLY A 163 -14.69 -7.20 1.80
N LEU A 164 -13.68 -6.70 1.08
CA LEU A 164 -13.57 -6.81 -0.38
C LEU A 164 -13.18 -8.23 -0.83
N SER A 165 -12.40 -8.97 -0.04
CA SER A 165 -12.03 -10.36 -0.37
C SER A 165 -13.22 -11.32 -0.30
N LEU A 166 -14.28 -10.96 0.43
CA LEU A 166 -15.53 -11.74 0.52
C LEU A 166 -16.47 -11.55 -0.68
N LEU A 167 -16.14 -10.64 -1.61
CA LEU A 167 -16.97 -10.42 -2.80
C LEU A 167 -16.66 -11.50 -3.86
N PRO A 168 -17.67 -12.17 -4.44
CA PRO A 168 -17.47 -13.21 -5.46
C PRO A 168 -17.20 -12.58 -6.84
N THR A 169 -16.12 -11.81 -6.95
CA THR A 169 -15.65 -11.24 -8.21
C THR A 169 -14.77 -12.24 -8.95
N GLU A 170 -14.65 -12.13 -10.28
CA GLU A 170 -13.80 -13.05 -11.05
C GLU A 170 -12.34 -13.11 -10.53
N PRO A 171 -11.67 -11.99 -10.19
CA PRO A 171 -10.33 -12.07 -9.59
C PRO A 171 -10.30 -12.82 -8.25
N ASN A 172 -11.27 -12.57 -7.36
CA ASN A 172 -11.32 -13.24 -6.06
C ASN A 172 -11.61 -14.74 -6.20
N ILE A 173 -12.52 -15.13 -7.10
CA ILE A 173 -12.82 -16.55 -7.40
C ILE A 173 -11.57 -17.24 -7.95
N LYS A 174 -10.86 -16.60 -8.89
CA LYS A 174 -9.58 -17.13 -9.40
C LYS A 174 -8.53 -17.29 -8.31
N ASN A 175 -8.47 -16.33 -7.37
CA ASN A 175 -7.49 -16.34 -6.28
C ASN A 175 -7.66 -17.50 -5.29
N VAL A 176 -8.86 -18.09 -5.17
CA VAL A 176 -9.06 -19.30 -4.33
C VAL A 176 -8.10 -20.42 -4.76
N VAL A 177 -7.92 -20.60 -6.08
CA VAL A 177 -6.97 -21.59 -6.62
C VAL A 177 -5.59 -20.97 -6.85
N ARG A 178 -5.53 -19.79 -7.48
CA ARG A 178 -4.26 -19.16 -7.86
C ARG A 178 -3.34 -18.88 -6.66
N SER A 179 -3.91 -18.51 -5.52
CA SER A 179 -3.16 -18.22 -4.30
C SER A 179 -2.96 -19.45 -3.39
N SER A 180 -3.41 -20.64 -3.81
CA SER A 180 -3.16 -21.90 -3.10
C SER A 180 -1.74 -22.43 -3.34
N SER A 181 -1.32 -23.45 -2.59
CA SER A 181 -0.06 -24.17 -2.80
C SER A 181 0.05 -24.72 -4.21
N GLU A 182 -1.02 -25.32 -4.71
CA GLU A 182 -1.13 -25.92 -6.04
C GLU A 182 -1.07 -24.82 -7.11
N GLY A 183 -1.80 -23.71 -6.93
CA GLY A 183 -1.78 -22.57 -7.85
C GLY A 183 -0.40 -21.94 -7.99
N ILE A 184 0.28 -21.69 -6.87
CA ILE A 184 1.66 -21.16 -6.86
C ILE A 184 2.62 -22.14 -7.55
N THR A 185 2.46 -23.44 -7.29
CA THR A 185 3.32 -24.48 -7.90
C THR A 185 3.13 -24.56 -9.41
N LEU A 186 1.88 -24.50 -9.86
CA LEU A 186 1.55 -24.42 -11.28
C LEU A 186 2.18 -23.19 -11.95
N GLU A 187 2.15 -22.02 -11.31
CA GLU A 187 2.80 -20.82 -11.85
C GLU A 187 4.33 -20.92 -11.88
N ILE A 188 4.95 -21.62 -10.91
CA ILE A 188 6.41 -21.81 -10.86
C ILE A 188 6.86 -22.83 -11.92
N MET A 189 6.11 -23.91 -12.12
CA MET A 189 6.50 -25.04 -12.96
C MET A 189 6.10 -24.89 -14.43
N THR A 190 5.41 -23.79 -14.77
CA THR A 190 4.99 -23.55 -16.16
C THR A 190 5.44 -22.20 -16.70
N ASP A 191 5.73 -22.19 -18.01
CA ASP A 191 5.94 -20.97 -18.77
C ASP A 191 4.59 -20.38 -19.20
N ASN A 192 4.49 -19.05 -19.10
CA ASN A 192 3.31 -18.25 -19.48
C ASN A 192 1.99 -18.73 -18.84
N PRO A 193 1.92 -18.87 -17.50
CA PRO A 193 0.71 -19.28 -16.83
C PRO A 193 -0.42 -18.27 -17.06
N THR A 194 -1.64 -18.76 -17.29
CA THR A 194 -2.84 -17.93 -17.37
C THR A 194 -3.99 -18.54 -16.58
N TRP A 195 -4.78 -17.68 -15.95
CA TRP A 195 -5.95 -18.03 -15.14
C TRP A 195 -7.19 -17.34 -15.69
N ASN A 196 -8.20 -18.11 -16.07
CA ASN A 196 -9.42 -17.61 -16.68
C ASN A 196 -10.65 -18.10 -15.90
N PHE A 197 -11.58 -17.18 -15.63
CA PHE A 197 -12.92 -17.56 -15.22
C PHE A 197 -13.67 -18.07 -16.46
N VAL A 198 -14.23 -19.27 -16.40
CA VAL A 198 -14.86 -19.91 -17.56
C VAL A 198 -16.36 -19.71 -17.53
N LYS A 199 -17.01 -20.10 -16.43
CA LYS A 199 -18.45 -20.05 -16.26
C LYS A 199 -18.83 -20.27 -14.79
N LYS A 200 -20.06 -19.87 -14.46
CA LYS A 200 -20.71 -20.17 -13.20
C LYS A 200 -21.62 -21.38 -13.36
N GLU A 201 -21.49 -22.36 -12.47
CA GLU A 201 -22.42 -23.48 -12.32
C GLU A 201 -23.38 -23.24 -11.15
N GLN A 202 -24.29 -24.18 -10.90
CA GLN A 202 -25.28 -24.05 -9.83
C GLN A 202 -24.63 -23.94 -8.44
N ASP A 203 -23.63 -24.78 -8.17
CA ASP A 203 -23.04 -24.95 -6.83
C ASP A 203 -21.55 -24.51 -6.75
N TYR A 204 -20.89 -24.29 -7.88
CA TYR A 204 -19.48 -23.88 -7.97
C TYR A 204 -19.21 -22.99 -9.18
N ASP A 205 -18.04 -22.36 -9.21
CA ASP A 205 -17.52 -21.60 -10.36
C ASP A 205 -16.40 -22.39 -11.06
N VAL A 206 -16.29 -22.29 -12.38
CA VAL A 206 -15.23 -22.98 -13.14
C VAL A 206 -14.08 -22.03 -13.45
N VAL A 207 -12.89 -22.37 -12.95
CA VAL A 207 -11.65 -21.67 -13.25
C VAL A 207 -10.74 -22.56 -14.10
N GLU A 208 -10.16 -22.00 -15.15
CA GLU A 208 -9.22 -22.68 -16.04
C GLU A 208 -7.81 -22.11 -15.87
N PHE A 209 -6.85 -22.99 -15.61
CA PHE A 209 -5.43 -22.73 -15.71
C PHE A 209 -4.89 -23.24 -17.04
N THR A 210 -3.98 -22.50 -17.67
CA THR A 210 -3.15 -23.01 -18.76
C THR A 210 -1.70 -22.56 -18.60
N GLY A 211 -0.77 -23.41 -19.04
CA GLY A 211 0.66 -23.11 -19.02
C GLY A 211 1.44 -24.17 -19.80
N TYR A 212 2.70 -23.88 -20.10
CA TYR A 212 3.61 -24.87 -20.68
C TYR A 212 4.52 -25.42 -19.59
N ASP A 213 4.32 -26.68 -19.20
CA ASP A 213 5.22 -27.37 -18.28
C ASP A 213 6.56 -27.62 -18.98
N TYR A 214 7.62 -26.95 -18.52
CA TYR A 214 8.94 -27.05 -19.12
C TYR A 214 9.69 -28.33 -18.70
N THR A 215 9.27 -28.97 -17.61
CA THR A 215 9.85 -30.20 -17.06
C THR A 215 9.36 -31.39 -17.86
N GLU A 216 8.04 -31.51 -18.01
CA GLU A 216 7.37 -32.55 -18.79
C GLU A 216 7.36 -32.24 -20.29
N LYS A 217 7.61 -30.98 -20.67
CA LYS A 217 7.58 -30.45 -22.05
C LYS A 217 6.21 -30.60 -22.71
N LYS A 218 5.16 -30.22 -22.00
CA LYS A 218 3.76 -30.36 -22.43
C LYS A 218 2.98 -29.08 -22.20
N ASN A 219 2.01 -28.82 -23.06
CA ASN A 219 0.98 -27.81 -22.76
C ASN A 219 -0.03 -28.42 -21.81
N VAL A 220 -0.21 -27.79 -20.66
CA VAL A 220 -1.14 -28.23 -19.63
C VAL A 220 -2.33 -27.28 -19.60
N LYS A 221 -3.52 -27.85 -19.49
CA LYS A 221 -4.76 -27.13 -19.21
C LYS A 221 -5.49 -27.86 -18.08
N ILE A 222 -5.90 -27.12 -17.07
CA ILE A 222 -6.57 -27.66 -15.88
C ILE A 222 -7.85 -26.87 -15.65
N LYS A 223 -8.95 -27.56 -15.36
CA LYS A 223 -10.17 -26.94 -14.88
C LYS A 223 -10.41 -27.31 -13.43
N PHE A 224 -10.79 -26.30 -12.66
CA PHE A 224 -11.12 -26.40 -11.26
C PHE A 224 -12.60 -26.06 -11.05
N ALA A 225 -13.27 -26.80 -10.17
CA ALA A 225 -14.51 -26.39 -9.54
C ALA A 225 -14.17 -25.60 -8.28
N VAL A 226 -14.62 -24.35 -8.18
CA VAL A 226 -14.30 -23.42 -7.10
C VAL A 226 -15.55 -23.12 -6.29
N TYR A 227 -15.51 -23.47 -5.00
CA TYR A 227 -16.55 -23.22 -4.02
C TYR A 227 -16.18 -21.97 -3.22
N PHE A 228 -16.42 -20.80 -3.81
CA PHE A 228 -15.91 -19.51 -3.29
C PHE A 228 -16.30 -19.23 -1.84
N SER A 229 -17.53 -19.57 -1.42
CA SER A 229 -17.99 -19.37 -0.04
C SER A 229 -17.30 -20.25 0.99
N GLU A 230 -16.70 -21.35 0.54
CA GLU A 230 -16.02 -22.35 1.37
C GLU A 230 -14.49 -22.20 1.32
N ASP A 231 -13.98 -21.27 0.50
CA ASP A 231 -12.55 -21.10 0.22
C ASP A 231 -11.89 -22.43 -0.20
N TYR A 232 -12.59 -23.16 -1.06
CA TYR A 232 -12.26 -24.53 -1.45
C TYR A 232 -12.35 -24.73 -2.97
N PHE A 233 -11.58 -25.67 -3.50
CA PHE A 233 -11.64 -26.05 -4.90
C PHE A 233 -11.32 -27.53 -5.13
N GLU A 234 -11.76 -28.06 -6.26
CA GLU A 234 -11.55 -29.43 -6.72
C GLU A 234 -11.00 -29.46 -8.14
N TRP A 235 -10.08 -30.38 -8.43
CA TRP A 235 -9.62 -30.67 -9.77
C TRP A 235 -10.72 -31.40 -10.55
N GLN A 236 -11.07 -30.92 -11.75
CA GLN A 236 -12.16 -31.48 -12.56
C GLN A 236 -11.65 -32.15 -13.83
N GLU A 237 -10.80 -31.45 -14.59
CA GLU A 237 -10.28 -31.93 -15.85
C GLU A 237 -8.84 -31.49 -16.03
N VAL A 238 -7.97 -32.42 -16.43
CA VAL A 238 -6.59 -32.12 -16.83
C VAL A 238 -6.41 -32.56 -18.28
N TYR A 239 -5.76 -31.70 -19.06
CA TYR A 239 -5.41 -31.96 -20.45
C TYR A 239 -3.92 -31.76 -20.65
N GLU A 240 -3.28 -32.76 -21.24
CA GLU A 240 -1.90 -32.68 -21.72
C GLU A 240 -1.90 -32.65 -23.25
N ASN A 241 -1.32 -31.61 -23.85
CA ASN A 241 -1.26 -31.44 -25.30
C ASN A 241 -2.65 -31.60 -25.97
N ASN A 242 -3.69 -31.06 -25.33
CA ASN A 242 -5.11 -31.15 -25.71
C ASN A 242 -5.76 -32.54 -25.59
N LYS A 243 -5.07 -33.54 -25.04
CA LYS A 243 -5.66 -34.85 -24.70
C LYS A 243 -6.10 -34.83 -23.25
N LYS A 244 -7.38 -35.12 -22.99
CA LYS A 244 -7.92 -35.28 -21.63
C LYS A 244 -7.28 -36.51 -20.97
N LEU A 245 -6.80 -36.34 -19.74
CA LEU A 245 -6.31 -37.43 -18.90
C LEU A 245 -7.47 -38.28 -18.37
N SER A 246 -7.21 -39.57 -18.13
CA SER A 246 -8.06 -40.42 -17.32
C SER A 246 -8.06 -40.00 -15.84
N GLU A 247 -8.97 -40.55 -15.03
CA GLU A 247 -9.04 -40.24 -13.60
C GLU A 247 -7.72 -40.60 -12.88
N ASP A 248 -7.19 -41.80 -13.11
CA ASP A 248 -5.90 -42.23 -12.53
C ASP A 248 -4.73 -41.31 -12.94
N GLU A 249 -4.66 -40.92 -14.23
CA GLU A 249 -3.62 -40.01 -14.74
C GLU A 249 -3.76 -38.58 -14.15
N LEU A 250 -4.99 -38.13 -13.89
CA LEU A 250 -5.26 -36.84 -13.25
C LEU A 250 -4.80 -36.84 -11.80
N GLU A 251 -5.14 -37.89 -11.03
CA GLU A 251 -4.73 -38.03 -9.63
C GLU A 251 -3.21 -38.06 -9.50
N GLU A 252 -2.51 -38.77 -10.39
CA GLU A 252 -1.05 -38.79 -10.43
C GLU A 252 -0.47 -37.39 -10.69
N TYR A 253 -1.05 -36.64 -11.65
CA TYR A 253 -0.60 -35.28 -11.94
C TYR A 253 -0.90 -34.30 -10.78
N GLN A 254 -2.06 -34.41 -10.15
CA GLN A 254 -2.39 -33.63 -8.97
C GLN A 254 -1.40 -33.90 -7.84
N PHE A 255 -1.13 -35.18 -7.54
CA PHE A 255 -0.14 -35.56 -6.53
C PHE A 255 1.25 -35.02 -6.85
N TYR A 256 1.65 -35.04 -8.12
CA TYR A 256 2.92 -34.43 -8.57
C TYR A 256 2.98 -32.93 -8.27
N ILE A 257 1.89 -32.18 -8.53
CA ILE A 257 1.82 -30.75 -8.19
C ILE A 257 1.85 -30.53 -6.68
N GLU A 258 1.13 -31.33 -5.90
CA GLU A 258 1.11 -31.24 -4.43
C GLU A 258 2.49 -31.56 -3.82
N GLU A 259 3.19 -32.59 -4.33
CA GLU A 259 4.52 -32.99 -3.85
C GLU A 259 5.60 -31.95 -4.17
N ASN A 260 5.48 -31.26 -5.31
CA ASN A 260 6.36 -30.14 -5.68
C ASN A 260 5.91 -28.81 -5.03
N GLY A 261 4.79 -28.82 -4.32
CA GLY A 261 4.31 -27.71 -3.52
C GLY A 261 5.26 -27.38 -2.37
N TRP A 262 5.73 -26.13 -2.33
CA TRP A 262 6.41 -25.62 -1.15
C TRP A 262 5.35 -25.40 -0.07
N GLY A 263 5.18 -26.38 0.82
CA GLY A 263 4.39 -26.21 2.04
C GLY A 263 4.91 -25.01 2.82
N PHE A 264 4.12 -23.93 2.88
CA PHE A 264 4.32 -22.82 3.80
C PHE A 264 3.42 -22.99 5.02
#